data_AF-A0A7Z2ZVQ0-F1
#
_entry.id   AF-A0A7Z2ZVQ0-F1
#
_cell.length_a   1.000
_cell.length_b   1.000
_cell.length_c   1.000
_cell.angle_alpha   90.00
_cell.angle_beta   90.00
_cell.angle_gamma   90.00
#
_symmetry.space_group_name_H-M   'P 1'
#
loop_
_entity.id
_entity.type
_entity.pdbx_description
1 polymer ?
#
loop_
_entity_poly.entity_id
_entity_poly.type
_entity_poly.pdbx_seq_one_letter_code
_entity_poly.pdbx_strand_id
1 'polypeptide(L)'
;MMSDDKLVEKIFQSLLDLEQQGELVLTTNFGANAARYILGSALEQLVADFGKSRSPMEATMPYLLEETIEEVKKKFDVSDGRAKEITSSYYELLRKRFPLERIAEFYWHETTGEMAKRSYYCIELGRDEAGVDYLDWRRNY
;
A
#
# COMPACT_ATOMS: atom_id res chain seq x y z
N MET A 1 5.18 -14.10 -4.34
CA MET A 1 4.43 -13.37 -5.39
C MET A 1 4.38 -14.25 -6.63
N MET A 2 3.19 -14.54 -7.18
CA MET A 2 3.10 -15.14 -8.53
C MET A 2 3.40 -14.04 -9.56
N SER A 3 4.22 -14.36 -10.58
CA SER A 3 4.48 -13.44 -11.68
C SER A 3 3.27 -13.36 -12.62
N ASP A 4 3.08 -12.21 -13.27
CA ASP A 4 1.98 -11.98 -14.22
C ASP A 4 1.91 -13.05 -15.31
N ASP A 5 3.07 -13.51 -15.80
CA ASP A 5 3.13 -14.59 -16.79
C ASP A 5 2.52 -15.91 -16.30
N LYS A 6 2.63 -16.23 -14.99
CA LYS A 6 1.98 -17.42 -14.41
C LYS A 6 0.46 -17.28 -14.32
N LEU A 7 -0.03 -16.06 -14.13
CA LEU A 7 -1.48 -15.80 -14.12
C LEU A 7 -2.06 -15.88 -15.52
N VAL A 8 -1.36 -15.32 -16.51
CA VAL A 8 -1.71 -15.45 -17.93
C VAL A 8 -1.77 -16.92 -18.34
N GLU A 9 -0.77 -17.71 -17.96
CA GLU A 9 -0.73 -19.15 -18.26
C GLU A 9 -1.91 -19.90 -17.64
N LYS A 10 -2.26 -19.59 -16.38
CA LYS A 10 -3.41 -20.21 -15.71
C LYS A 10 -4.75 -19.85 -16.37
N ILE A 11 -4.94 -18.58 -16.74
CA ILE A 11 -6.14 -18.13 -17.45
C ILE A 11 -6.21 -18.82 -18.81
N PHE A 12 -5.10 -18.87 -19.54
CA PHE A 12 -5.05 -19.53 -20.83
C PHE A 12 -5.39 -21.02 -20.73
N GLN A 13 -4.84 -21.73 -19.75
CA GLN A 13 -5.18 -23.14 -19.51
C GLN A 13 -6.68 -23.31 -19.22
N SER A 14 -7.28 -22.41 -18.44
CA SER A 14 -8.72 -22.45 -18.15
C SER A 14 -9.56 -22.26 -19.42
N LEU A 15 -9.12 -21.41 -20.35
CA LEU A 15 -9.81 -21.23 -21.64
C LEU A 15 -9.73 -22.49 -22.51
N LEU A 16 -8.57 -23.17 -22.52
CA LEU A 16 -8.41 -24.44 -23.23
C LEU A 16 -9.27 -25.55 -22.63
N ASP A 17 -9.36 -25.61 -21.31
CA ASP A 17 -10.20 -26.60 -20.61
C ASP A 17 -11.69 -26.40 -20.96
N LEU A 18 -12.15 -25.15 -21.00
CA LEU A 18 -13.51 -24.79 -21.43
C LEU A 18 -13.77 -25.11 -22.91
N GLU A 19 -12.77 -24.94 -23.76
CA GLU A 19 -12.87 -25.32 -25.17
C GLU A 19 -12.98 -26.84 -25.35
N GLN A 20 -12.19 -27.62 -24.61
CA GLN A 20 -12.27 -29.08 -24.62
C GLN A 20 -13.62 -29.61 -24.11
N GLN A 21 -14.24 -28.89 -23.18
CA GLN A 21 -15.59 -29.20 -22.68
C GLN A 21 -16.70 -28.76 -23.63
N GLY A 22 -16.39 -28.01 -24.69
CA GLY A 22 -17.36 -27.46 -25.64
C GLY A 22 -18.16 -26.27 -25.10
N GLU A 23 -17.73 -25.69 -23.98
CA GLU A 23 -18.35 -24.51 -23.38
C GLU A 23 -17.87 -23.20 -24.03
N LEU A 24 -16.70 -23.23 -24.67
CA LEU A 24 -16.07 -22.11 -25.36
C LEU A 24 -15.54 -22.59 -26.73
N VAL A 25 -15.43 -21.68 -27.70
CA VAL A 25 -14.69 -21.93 -28.94
C VAL A 25 -13.67 -20.82 -29.12
N LEU A 26 -12.39 -21.17 -29.16
CA LEU A 26 -11.29 -20.24 -29.39
C LEU A 26 -10.95 -20.21 -30.88
N THR A 27 -11.44 -19.20 -31.59
CA THR A 27 -11.17 -19.05 -33.04
C THR A 27 -9.81 -18.41 -33.34
N THR A 28 -8.93 -18.25 -32.35
CA THR A 28 -7.64 -17.54 -32.47
C THR A 28 -6.48 -18.47 -32.18
N ASN A 29 -5.41 -18.34 -32.98
CA ASN A 29 -4.16 -19.06 -32.74
C ASN A 29 -3.27 -18.36 -31.68
N PHE A 30 -3.75 -17.27 -31.09
CA PHE A 30 -3.04 -16.47 -30.09
C PHE A 30 -3.79 -16.45 -28.75
N GLY A 31 -4.21 -17.62 -28.24
CA GLY A 31 -4.99 -17.71 -27.01
C GLY A 31 -4.31 -17.10 -25.77
N ALA A 32 -2.97 -17.08 -25.73
CA ALA A 32 -2.23 -16.36 -24.69
C ALA A 32 -2.49 -14.83 -24.69
N ASN A 33 -2.74 -14.22 -25.86
CA ASN A 33 -3.10 -12.80 -25.95
C ASN A 33 -4.53 -12.57 -25.45
N ALA A 34 -5.45 -13.50 -25.71
CA ALA A 34 -6.80 -13.45 -25.14
C ALA A 34 -6.74 -13.54 -23.61
N ALA A 35 -5.93 -14.44 -23.05
CA ALA A 35 -5.70 -14.53 -21.62
C ALA A 35 -5.10 -13.26 -21.01
N ARG A 36 -4.10 -12.64 -21.68
CA ARG A 36 -3.54 -11.33 -21.28
C ARG A 36 -4.61 -10.24 -21.29
N TYR A 37 -5.46 -10.20 -22.31
CA TYR A 37 -6.52 -9.21 -22.41
C TYR A 37 -7.55 -9.39 -21.28
N ILE A 38 -7.99 -10.61 -21.01
CA ILE A 38 -8.91 -10.93 -19.92
C ILE A 38 -8.32 -10.51 -18.56
N LEU A 39 -7.04 -10.84 -18.32
CA LEU A 39 -6.34 -10.40 -17.11
C LEU A 39 -6.30 -8.88 -17.02
N GLY A 40 -5.94 -8.21 -18.12
CA GLY A 40 -5.90 -6.75 -18.22
C GLY A 40 -7.24 -6.10 -17.87
N SER A 41 -8.32 -6.53 -18.51
CA SER A 41 -9.67 -6.01 -18.24
C SER A 41 -10.14 -6.27 -16.80
N ALA A 42 -9.80 -7.44 -16.23
CA ALA A 42 -10.12 -7.74 -14.83
C ALA A 42 -9.34 -6.84 -13.87
N LEU A 43 -8.06 -6.58 -14.13
CA LEU A 43 -7.23 -5.66 -13.35
C LEU A 43 -7.70 -4.22 -13.49
N GLU A 44 -8.05 -3.77 -14.70
CA GLU A 44 -8.61 -2.44 -14.93
C GLU A 44 -9.91 -2.24 -14.16
N GLN A 45 -10.81 -3.21 -14.19
CA GLN A 45 -12.05 -3.16 -13.42
C GLN A 45 -11.78 -3.15 -11.91
N LEU A 46 -10.87 -4.01 -11.44
CA LEU A 46 -10.45 -4.08 -10.05
C LEU A 46 -9.85 -2.74 -9.59
N VAL A 47 -8.98 -2.11 -10.38
CA VAL A 47 -8.42 -0.78 -10.11
C VAL A 47 -9.51 0.30 -10.13
N ALA A 48 -10.44 0.26 -11.07
CA ALA A 48 -11.56 1.19 -11.15
C ALA A 48 -12.50 1.06 -9.93
N ASP A 49 -12.71 -0.15 -9.44
CA ASP A 49 -13.49 -0.42 -8.24
C ASP A 49 -12.72 -0.03 -6.97
N PHE A 50 -11.40 -0.22 -6.94
CA PHE A 50 -10.53 0.33 -5.90
C PHE A 50 -10.47 1.85 -5.90
N GLY A 51 -10.65 2.51 -7.05
CA GLY A 51 -10.77 3.96 -7.13
C GLY A 51 -12.13 4.49 -6.64
N LYS A 52 -13.17 3.64 -6.64
CA LYS A 52 -14.54 3.97 -6.20
C LYS A 52 -14.81 3.59 -4.74
N SER A 53 -14.26 2.47 -4.29
CA SER A 53 -14.18 2.17 -2.87
C SER A 53 -13.10 3.07 -2.30
N ARG A 54 -13.37 3.83 -1.23
CA ARG A 54 -12.25 4.32 -0.41
C ARG A 54 -11.54 3.06 0.07
N SER A 55 -10.48 2.62 -0.60
CA SER A 55 -9.58 1.62 -0.03
C SER A 55 -9.29 2.10 1.38
N PRO A 56 -9.50 1.28 2.42
CA PRO A 56 -9.20 1.70 3.77
C PRO A 56 -7.76 2.21 3.75
N MET A 57 -7.51 3.50 4.05
CA MET A 57 -6.15 4.06 4.10
C MET A 57 -5.26 3.17 4.98
N GLU A 58 -5.86 2.51 5.97
CA GLU A 58 -5.33 1.50 6.86
C GLU A 58 -4.63 0.34 6.12
N ALA A 59 -5.12 -0.08 4.95
CA ALA A 59 -4.52 -1.15 4.15
C ALA A 59 -3.13 -0.76 3.59
N THR A 60 -2.84 0.53 3.48
CA THR A 60 -1.54 1.04 3.01
C THR A 60 -0.52 1.23 4.13
N MET A 61 -0.93 1.09 5.39
CA MET A 61 -0.06 1.33 6.56
C MET A 61 1.22 0.49 6.59
N PRO A 62 1.22 -0.83 6.27
CA PRO A 62 2.46 -1.60 6.27
C PRO A 62 3.52 -1.01 5.34
N TYR A 63 3.10 -0.62 4.13
CA TYR A 63 3.98 0.01 3.15
C TYR A 63 4.48 1.39 3.61
N LEU A 64 3.59 2.24 4.13
CA LEU A 64 3.95 3.58 4.60
C LEU A 64 4.91 3.54 5.80
N LEU A 65 4.80 2.51 6.66
CA LEU A 65 5.73 2.29 7.76
C LEU A 65 7.11 1.86 7.27
N GLU A 66 7.20 0.96 6.28
CA GLU A 66 8.46 0.55 5.66
C GLU A 66 9.19 1.74 5.00
N GLU A 67 8.47 2.54 4.22
CA GLU A 67 9.03 3.75 3.60
C GLU A 67 9.49 4.77 4.67
N THR A 68 8.74 4.90 5.76
CA THR A 68 9.13 5.79 6.88
C THR A 68 10.42 5.29 7.55
N ILE A 69 10.61 3.97 7.71
CA ILE A 69 11.84 3.38 8.24
C ILE A 69 13.05 3.74 7.36
N GLU A 70 12.93 3.57 6.04
CA GLU A 70 14.01 3.91 5.12
C GLU A 70 14.33 5.41 5.15
N GLU A 71 13.32 6.26 5.27
CA GLU A 71 13.51 7.71 5.42
C GLU A 71 14.19 8.09 6.75
N VAL A 72 13.86 7.43 7.87
CA VAL A 72 14.53 7.64 9.17
C VAL A 72 16.01 7.28 9.06
N LYS A 73 16.28 6.08 8.54
CA LYS A 73 17.64 5.57 8.33
C LYS A 73 18.46 6.53 7.46
N LYS A 74 17.92 6.93 6.31
CA LYS A 74 18.61 7.82 5.36
C LYS A 74 18.84 9.23 5.91
N LYS A 75 17.86 9.81 6.60
CA LYS A 75 17.94 11.21 7.06
C LYS A 75 18.78 11.39 8.31
N PHE A 76 18.77 10.42 9.22
CA PHE A 76 19.39 10.55 10.53
C PHE A 76 20.61 9.64 10.72
N ASP A 77 21.02 8.92 9.68
CA ASP A 77 22.20 8.05 9.66
C ASP A 77 22.20 7.04 10.83
N VAL A 78 21.04 6.44 11.08
CA VAL A 78 20.84 5.42 12.11
C VAL A 78 20.83 4.02 11.51
N SER A 79 21.14 3.00 12.32
CA SER A 79 21.09 1.60 11.88
C SER A 79 19.66 1.17 11.53
N ASP A 80 19.52 0.15 10.69
CA ASP A 80 18.21 -0.44 10.31
C ASP A 80 17.38 -0.87 11.55
N GLY A 81 18.03 -1.52 12.51
CA GLY A 81 17.38 -1.90 13.77
C GLY A 81 16.86 -0.69 14.54
N ARG A 82 17.65 0.38 14.61
CA ARG A 82 17.24 1.59 15.33
C ARG A 82 16.14 2.37 14.59
N ALA A 83 16.21 2.46 13.27
CA ALA A 83 15.15 3.06 12.45
C ALA A 83 13.80 2.33 12.66
N LYS A 84 13.82 0.99 12.69
CA LYS A 84 12.64 0.17 13.00
C LYS A 84 12.09 0.45 14.39
N GLU A 85 12.95 0.53 15.40
CA GLU A 85 12.55 0.85 16.77
C GLU A 85 11.90 2.23 16.88
N ILE A 86 12.50 3.26 16.26
CA ILE A 86 11.98 4.63 16.25
C ILE A 86 10.59 4.67 15.62
N THR A 87 10.44 4.16 14.40
CA THR A 87 9.17 4.17 13.68
C THR A 87 8.09 3.37 14.42
N SER A 88 8.44 2.18 14.93
CA SER A 88 7.50 1.32 15.67
C SER A 88 7.08 1.94 17.00
N SER A 89 8.00 2.55 17.74
CA SER A 89 7.70 3.20 19.02
C SER A 89 6.78 4.40 18.81
N TYR A 90 7.03 5.20 17.77
CA TYR A 90 6.17 6.33 17.43
C TYR A 90 4.79 5.87 16.98
N TYR A 91 4.71 4.84 16.14
CA TYR A 91 3.44 4.26 15.73
C TYR A 91 2.62 3.73 16.93
N GLU A 92 3.26 3.05 17.89
CA GLU A 92 2.60 2.61 19.12
C GLU A 92 2.15 3.77 20.02
N LEU A 93 2.88 4.90 20.05
CA LEU A 93 2.41 6.13 20.71
C LEU A 93 1.15 6.68 20.04
N LEU A 94 1.11 6.70 18.71
CA LEU A 94 -0.07 7.13 17.96
C LEU A 94 -1.27 6.20 18.23
N ARG A 95 -1.06 4.88 18.24
CA ARG A 95 -2.11 3.88 18.55
C ARG A 95 -2.73 4.02 19.94
N LYS A 96 -1.98 4.54 20.91
CA LYS A 96 -2.52 4.85 22.25
C LYS A 96 -3.40 6.10 22.28
N ARG A 97 -3.26 7.00 21.31
CA ARG A 97 -3.91 8.31 21.27
C ARG A 97 -5.05 8.38 20.26
N PHE A 98 -4.97 7.61 19.18
CA PHE A 98 -5.85 7.74 18.03
C PHE A 98 -6.33 6.37 17.50
N PRO A 99 -7.53 6.32 16.90
CA PRO A 99 -7.99 5.14 16.18
C PRO A 99 -7.17 4.94 14.89
N LEU A 100 -7.14 3.71 14.38
CA LEU A 100 -6.29 3.32 13.24
C LEU A 100 -6.58 4.17 11.99
N GLU A 101 -7.85 4.49 11.76
CA GLU A 101 -8.33 5.34 10.67
C GLU A 101 -7.63 6.70 10.69
N ARG A 102 -7.53 7.32 11.88
CA ARG A 102 -6.90 8.62 12.05
C ARG A 102 -5.37 8.55 11.91
N ILE A 103 -4.78 7.41 12.27
CA ILE A 103 -3.35 7.18 12.06
C ILE A 103 -3.05 7.02 10.58
N ALA A 104 -3.89 6.28 9.86
CA ALA A 104 -3.78 6.14 8.42
C ALA A 104 -3.92 7.49 7.72
N GLU A 105 -4.85 8.34 8.15
CA GLU A 105 -4.95 9.73 7.67
C GLU A 105 -3.64 10.52 7.86
N PHE A 106 -2.97 10.42 9.01
CA PHE A 106 -1.66 11.08 9.21
C PHE A 106 -0.63 10.62 8.18
N TYR A 107 -0.44 9.31 8.03
CA TYR A 107 0.56 8.73 7.12
C TYR A 107 0.22 8.95 5.64
N TRP A 108 -1.06 9.09 5.28
CA TRP A 108 -1.49 9.38 3.92
C TRP A 108 -1.31 10.84 3.53
N HIS A 109 -1.51 11.75 4.50
CA HIS A 109 -1.50 13.19 4.24
C HIS A 109 -0.15 13.85 4.48
N GLU A 110 0.66 13.28 5.37
CA GLU A 110 2.07 13.65 5.56
C GLU A 110 2.94 12.72 4.73
N THR A 111 4.01 13.28 4.13
CA THR A 111 4.99 12.46 3.41
C THR A 111 5.69 11.51 4.38
N THR A 112 6.13 10.34 3.90
CA THR A 112 6.95 9.39 4.68
C THR A 112 8.19 10.08 5.27
N GLY A 113 8.69 11.09 4.57
CA GLY A 113 9.77 11.95 5.03
C GLY A 113 9.44 12.90 6.19
N GLU A 114 8.21 13.36 6.33
CA GLU A 114 7.72 14.14 7.48
C GLU A 114 7.46 13.23 8.68
N MET A 115 6.85 12.07 8.43
CA MET A 115 6.66 11.03 9.44
C MET A 115 7.98 10.54 10.03
N ALA A 116 9.02 10.42 9.20
CA ALA A 116 10.37 10.10 9.65
C ALA A 116 10.94 11.15 10.61
N LYS A 117 10.74 12.45 10.32
CA LYS A 117 11.20 13.52 11.22
C LYS A 117 10.47 13.50 12.55
N ARG A 118 9.14 13.39 12.53
CA ARG A 118 8.32 13.38 13.75
C ARG A 118 8.62 12.18 14.62
N SER A 119 8.71 10.99 14.03
CA SER A 119 9.09 9.78 14.77
C SER A 119 10.46 9.92 15.43
N TYR A 120 11.47 10.40 14.69
CA TYR A 120 12.80 10.64 15.24
C TYR A 120 12.79 11.68 16.37
N TYR A 121 12.20 12.86 16.16
CA TYR A 121 12.17 13.92 17.18
C TYR A 121 11.37 13.53 18.42
N CYS A 122 10.27 12.80 18.25
CA CYS A 122 9.47 12.31 19.37
C CYS A 122 10.24 11.29 20.21
N ILE A 123 10.84 10.29 19.56
CA ILE A 123 11.47 9.16 20.25
C ILE A 123 12.88 9.48 20.77
N GLU A 124 13.72 10.14 19.98
CA GLU A 124 15.11 10.40 20.35
C GLU A 124 15.28 11.69 21.15
N LEU A 125 14.50 12.73 20.82
CA LEU A 125 14.65 14.05 21.42
C LEU A 125 13.58 14.36 22.47
N GLY A 126 12.61 13.47 22.68
CA GLY A 126 11.49 13.68 23.60
C GLY A 126 10.61 14.88 23.23
N ARG A 127 10.64 15.31 21.97
CA ARG A 127 9.86 16.45 21.47
C ARG A 127 8.58 15.94 20.86
N ASP A 128 7.46 16.16 21.55
CA ASP A 128 6.14 15.78 21.03
C ASP A 128 5.69 16.78 19.94
N GLU A 129 6.22 16.60 18.74
CA GLU A 129 5.79 17.32 17.53
C GLU A 129 4.58 16.65 16.85
N ALA A 130 3.80 15.84 17.58
CA ALA A 130 2.53 15.30 17.11
C ALA A 130 1.44 16.39 17.04
N GLY A 131 1.77 17.55 16.46
CA GLY A 131 0.88 18.68 16.26
C GLY A 131 -0.33 18.25 15.42
N VAL A 132 -1.39 17.86 16.12
CA VAL A 132 -2.71 17.51 15.59
C VAL A 132 -3.32 18.69 14.81
N ASP A 133 -2.86 19.91 15.12
CA ASP A 133 -3.25 21.17 14.48
C ASP A 133 -3.12 21.14 12.95
N TYR A 134 -2.17 20.36 12.39
CA TYR A 134 -2.01 20.27 10.94
C TYR A 134 -3.19 19.56 10.24
N LEU A 135 -3.69 18.45 10.79
CA LEU A 135 -4.86 17.75 10.22
C LEU A 135 -6.14 18.57 10.39
N ASP A 136 -6.30 19.25 11.53
CA ASP A 136 -7.47 20.07 11.79
C ASP A 136 -7.50 21.31 10.87
N TRP A 137 -6.34 21.89 10.54
CA TRP A 137 -6.24 22.93 9.51
C TRP A 137 -6.64 22.42 8.11
N ARG A 138 -6.14 21.24 7.70
CA ARG A 138 -6.40 20.68 6.37
C ARG A 138 -7.82 20.14 6.19
N ARG A 139 -8.55 19.81 7.25
CA ARG A 139 -10.00 19.47 7.16
C ARG A 139 -10.88 20.69 6.91
N ASN A 140 -10.39 21.89 7.22
CA ASN A 140 -11.10 23.14 7.01
C ASN A 140 -10.89 23.75 5.61
N TYR A 141 -10.09 23.11 4.75
CA TYR A 141 -9.76 23.53 3.38
C TYR A 141 -9.84 22.35 2.41
#